data_AF-U4R741-F1
#
_entry.id   AF-U4R741-F1
#
_cell.length_a   1.000
_cell.length_b   1.000
_cell.length_c   1.000
_cell.angle_alpha   90.00
_cell.angle_beta   90.00
_cell.angle_gamma   90.00
#
_symmetry.space_group_name_H-M   'P 1'
#
loop_
_entity.id
_entity.type
_entity.pdbx_description
1 polymer ?
#
loop_
_entity_poly.entity_id
_entity_poly.type
_entity_poly.pdbx_seq_one_letter_code
_entity_poly.pdbx_strand_id
1 'polypeptide(L)'
;MAIWLFRAGSSGEYENKFLEDNRVYLTWEELKLDLTKFKSKKDLYNYLLEDYGAEIPGRARNWASQIWPIAHEIKIGDWIVLPSKMKASVHIGEITGEYVFDKKQEDPYFHYRAVRWFATDIPRVNFDQDILYSFGAFMTVCRISRNDAENRIREMGKNKWMPKEGMEINRIQDVEDELSQDGIDFEQYAMDHIAKHLMRKFKGHGMARIVEAILKAKGYVTYRSPEGPDKGVDILASQGPLGFGSPKLCIQVKTTDAQVDRPILDQLVGTMHNYKADHGLLVSWSGFKSSVYKEIPSQFFNVRLWDQKEIINELLENYEKLDDEIKAEIPLKRIWTLTFPGRE
;
A
#
# COMPACT_ATOMS: atom_id res chain seq x y z
N MET A 1 -18.43 1.91 -18.05
CA MET A 1 -16.97 1.91 -17.95
C MET A 1 -16.63 1.30 -16.61
N ALA A 2 -15.96 0.16 -16.63
CA ALA A 2 -15.72 -0.67 -15.47
C ALA A 2 -14.44 -0.26 -14.72
N ILE A 3 -14.30 -0.78 -13.50
CA ILE A 3 -13.08 -0.70 -12.71
C ILE A 3 -12.55 -2.13 -12.50
N TRP A 4 -11.27 -2.33 -12.77
CA TRP A 4 -10.61 -3.62 -12.68
C TRP A 4 -9.46 -3.57 -11.68
N LEU A 5 -9.39 -4.56 -10.79
CA LEU A 5 -8.21 -4.81 -9.96
C LEU A 5 -7.13 -5.47 -10.83
N PHE A 6 -5.89 -4.97 -10.74
CA PHE A 6 -4.69 -5.66 -11.22
C PHE A 6 -3.70 -5.79 -10.07
N ARG A 7 -3.15 -6.99 -9.88
CA ARG A 7 -1.98 -7.22 -9.02
C ARG A 7 -0.74 -7.39 -9.86
N ALA A 8 0.39 -7.01 -9.29
CA ALA A 8 1.69 -7.06 -9.94
C ALA A 8 2.62 -8.04 -9.18
N GLY A 9 2.14 -9.28 -9.01
CA GLY A 9 2.79 -10.34 -8.26
C GLY A 9 2.38 -10.39 -6.78
N SER A 10 2.64 -11.54 -6.15
CA SER A 10 2.30 -11.81 -4.75
C SER A 10 2.98 -10.84 -3.77
N SER A 11 4.20 -10.43 -4.09
CA SER A 11 5.03 -9.52 -3.31
C SER A 11 5.11 -8.12 -3.93
N GLY A 12 4.48 -7.86 -5.08
CA GLY A 12 4.58 -6.60 -5.81
C GLY A 12 5.83 -6.48 -6.69
N GLU A 13 6.50 -7.59 -6.98
CA GLU A 13 7.74 -7.68 -7.75
C GLU A 13 7.64 -7.07 -9.16
N TYR A 14 6.44 -6.99 -9.73
CA TYR A 14 6.20 -6.43 -11.06
C TYR A 14 5.67 -4.98 -11.04
N GLU A 15 5.41 -4.41 -9.84
CA GLU A 15 4.72 -3.12 -9.67
C GLU A 15 5.45 -1.98 -10.37
N ASN A 16 6.77 -1.88 -10.16
CA ASN A 16 7.58 -0.82 -10.77
C ASN A 16 7.54 -0.87 -12.29
N LYS A 17 7.61 -2.07 -12.89
CA LYS A 17 7.56 -2.23 -14.34
C LYS A 17 6.22 -1.78 -14.92
N PHE A 18 5.10 -2.06 -14.24
CA PHE A 18 3.78 -1.61 -14.68
C PHE A 18 3.70 -0.07 -14.72
N LEU A 19 4.23 0.58 -13.69
CA LEU A 19 4.23 2.03 -13.55
C LEU A 19 5.17 2.70 -14.56
N GLU A 20 6.40 2.18 -14.71
CA GLU A 20 7.43 2.74 -15.61
C GLU A 20 7.07 2.55 -17.09
N ASP A 21 6.61 1.36 -17.46
CA ASP A 21 6.25 1.06 -18.86
C ASP A 21 4.90 1.66 -19.26
N ASN A 22 4.14 2.22 -18.30
CA ASN A 22 2.75 2.66 -18.50
C ASN A 22 1.89 1.54 -19.08
N ARG A 23 1.98 0.35 -18.47
CA ARG A 23 1.32 -0.88 -18.91
C ARG A 23 0.85 -1.70 -17.72
N VAL A 24 -0.18 -2.50 -17.94
CA VAL A 24 -0.50 -3.63 -17.06
C VAL A 24 -0.20 -4.91 -17.80
N TYR A 25 0.47 -5.84 -17.13
CA TYR A 25 0.84 -7.14 -17.69
C TYR A 25 0.00 -8.25 -17.04
N LEU A 26 -0.28 -9.30 -17.80
CA LEU A 26 -0.76 -10.56 -17.24
C LEU A 26 0.46 -11.43 -16.96
N THR A 27 0.92 -11.43 -15.71
CA THR A 27 2.20 -12.02 -15.27
C THR A 27 2.10 -13.51 -14.96
N TRP A 28 1.56 -14.29 -15.90
CA TRP A 28 1.46 -15.74 -15.81
C TRP A 28 2.65 -16.38 -16.53
N GLU A 29 3.48 -17.10 -15.77
CA GLU A 29 4.71 -17.73 -16.28
C GLU A 29 4.44 -18.67 -17.45
N GLU A 30 5.29 -18.66 -18.46
CA GLU A 30 5.21 -19.56 -19.62
C GLU A 30 3.88 -19.49 -20.44
N LEU A 31 2.98 -18.53 -20.18
CA LEU A 31 1.75 -18.35 -20.95
C LEU A 31 2.06 -17.68 -22.30
N LYS A 32 2.67 -18.44 -23.22
CA LYS A 32 3.18 -17.95 -24.52
C LYS A 32 2.17 -18.11 -25.65
N LEU A 33 0.88 -17.92 -25.38
CA LEU A 33 -0.21 -18.07 -26.36
C LEU A 33 -1.12 -16.85 -26.40
N ASP A 34 -1.34 -16.33 -27.60
CA ASP A 34 -2.30 -15.27 -27.87
C ASP A 34 -3.72 -15.63 -27.39
N LEU A 35 -4.20 -14.90 -26.39
CA LEU A 35 -5.47 -15.16 -25.72
C LEU A 35 -6.68 -14.86 -26.61
N THR A 36 -6.51 -14.06 -27.68
CA THR A 36 -7.59 -13.77 -28.63
C THR A 36 -7.99 -14.98 -29.47
N LYS A 37 -7.14 -16.02 -29.50
CA LYS A 37 -7.42 -17.27 -30.23
C LYS A 37 -8.50 -18.13 -29.57
N PHE A 38 -8.74 -17.94 -28.28
CA PHE A 38 -9.80 -18.63 -27.56
C PHE A 38 -11.15 -17.96 -27.86
N LYS A 39 -12.11 -18.72 -28.40
CA LYS A 39 -13.44 -18.20 -28.79
C LYS A 39 -14.38 -18.06 -27.61
N SER A 40 -14.14 -18.81 -26.53
CA SER A 40 -14.92 -18.78 -25.32
C SER A 40 -14.05 -18.97 -24.08
N LYS A 41 -14.53 -18.47 -22.93
CA LYS A 41 -13.90 -18.70 -21.62
C LYS A 41 -13.79 -20.19 -21.28
N LYS A 42 -14.68 -21.02 -21.82
CA LYS A 42 -14.63 -22.48 -21.69
C LYS A 42 -13.44 -23.08 -22.42
N ASP A 43 -13.10 -22.55 -23.60
CA ASP A 43 -11.92 -23.02 -24.36
C ASP A 43 -10.62 -22.71 -23.62
N LEU A 44 -10.52 -21.49 -23.06
CA LEU A 44 -9.40 -21.12 -22.20
C LEU A 44 -9.33 -22.02 -20.95
N TYR A 45 -10.47 -22.27 -20.29
CA TYR A 45 -10.53 -23.18 -19.14
C TYR A 45 -9.99 -24.58 -19.47
N ASN A 46 -10.38 -25.16 -20.61
CA ASN A 46 -9.90 -26.49 -21.03
C ASN A 46 -8.40 -26.47 -21.28
N TYR A 47 -7.88 -25.47 -22.00
CA TYR A 47 -6.44 -25.28 -22.20
C TYR A 47 -5.68 -25.17 -20.86
N LEU A 48 -6.22 -24.39 -19.92
CA LEU A 48 -5.59 -24.22 -18.61
C LEU A 48 -5.53 -25.53 -17.82
N LEU A 49 -6.54 -26.39 -17.96
CA LEU A 49 -6.62 -27.67 -17.29
C LEU A 49 -5.72 -28.73 -17.93
N GLU A 50 -5.69 -28.80 -19.25
CA GLU A 50 -5.05 -29.89 -20.01
C GLU A 50 -3.59 -29.59 -20.35
N ASP A 51 -3.27 -28.36 -20.75
CA ASP A 51 -1.97 -28.01 -21.33
C ASP A 51 -1.12 -27.09 -20.44
N TYR A 52 -1.75 -26.24 -19.64
CA TYR A 52 -1.05 -25.23 -18.82
C TYR A 52 -0.83 -25.65 -17.35
N GLY A 53 -1.32 -26.83 -16.95
CA GLY A 53 -0.97 -27.43 -15.66
C GLY A 53 -1.78 -26.94 -14.46
N ALA A 54 -3.05 -26.57 -14.61
CA ALA A 54 -3.87 -26.21 -13.45
C ALA A 54 -4.15 -27.38 -12.47
N GLU A 55 -3.87 -28.64 -12.87
CA GLU A 55 -4.01 -29.90 -12.11
C GLU A 55 -5.44 -30.28 -11.67
N ILE A 56 -6.27 -29.30 -11.28
CA ILE A 56 -7.63 -29.51 -10.78
C ILE A 56 -8.63 -28.54 -11.43
N PRO A 57 -9.90 -28.96 -11.64
CA PRO A 57 -10.94 -28.13 -12.26
C PRO A 57 -11.20 -26.79 -11.56
N GLY A 58 -11.11 -26.76 -10.23
CA GLY A 58 -11.32 -25.53 -9.45
C GLY A 58 -10.30 -24.45 -9.79
N ARG A 59 -9.03 -24.83 -9.90
CA ARG A 59 -7.91 -23.93 -10.22
C ARG A 59 -8.02 -23.40 -11.64
N ALA A 60 -8.28 -24.28 -12.62
CA ALA A 60 -8.49 -23.87 -14.01
C ALA A 60 -9.64 -22.86 -14.16
N ARG A 61 -10.73 -23.05 -13.41
CA ARG A 61 -11.87 -22.11 -13.42
C ARG A 61 -11.48 -20.74 -12.85
N ASN A 62 -10.75 -20.73 -11.74
CA ASN A 62 -10.27 -19.51 -11.11
C ASN A 62 -9.28 -18.78 -12.05
N TRP A 63 -8.27 -19.46 -12.58
CA TRP A 63 -7.33 -18.89 -13.55
C TRP A 63 -8.02 -18.35 -14.80
N ALA A 64 -8.94 -19.13 -15.40
CA ALA A 64 -9.71 -18.66 -16.56
C ALA A 64 -10.50 -17.38 -16.24
N SER A 65 -10.97 -17.21 -15.00
CA SER A 65 -11.68 -16.00 -14.58
C SER A 65 -10.81 -14.76 -14.44
N GLN A 66 -9.51 -14.94 -14.21
CA GLN A 66 -8.52 -13.86 -14.12
C GLN A 66 -7.84 -13.55 -15.45
N ILE A 67 -7.55 -14.58 -16.24
CA ILE A 67 -6.84 -14.45 -17.52
C ILE A 67 -7.77 -13.91 -18.61
N TRP A 68 -9.01 -14.39 -18.66
CA TRP A 68 -9.96 -14.04 -19.74
C TRP A 68 -10.21 -12.53 -19.89
N PRO A 69 -10.43 -11.76 -18.79
CA PRO A 69 -10.77 -10.35 -18.91
C PRO A 69 -9.77 -9.49 -19.68
N ILE A 70 -8.46 -9.71 -19.52
CA ILE A 70 -7.45 -8.83 -20.14
C ILE A 70 -7.56 -8.82 -21.66
N ALA A 71 -7.89 -9.95 -22.29
CA ALA A 71 -8.00 -10.04 -23.73
C ALA A 71 -9.41 -9.70 -24.24
N HIS A 72 -10.46 -10.05 -23.49
CA HIS A 72 -11.84 -10.08 -24.03
C HIS A 72 -12.84 -9.14 -23.36
N GLU A 73 -12.64 -8.73 -22.11
CA GLU A 73 -13.65 -7.95 -21.35
C GLU A 73 -13.22 -6.50 -21.09
N ILE A 74 -11.94 -6.28 -20.80
CA ILE A 74 -11.38 -4.95 -20.54
C ILE A 74 -11.38 -4.11 -21.81
N LYS A 75 -11.84 -2.86 -21.70
CA LYS A 75 -11.94 -1.93 -22.82
C LYS A 75 -11.12 -0.66 -22.60
N ILE A 76 -10.77 0.01 -23.69
CA ILE A 76 -10.21 1.37 -23.64
C ILE A 76 -11.18 2.28 -22.88
N GLY A 77 -10.64 3.09 -21.97
CA GLY A 77 -11.38 3.95 -21.06
C GLY A 77 -11.74 3.31 -19.71
N ASP A 78 -11.68 1.99 -19.56
CA ASP A 78 -11.85 1.37 -18.24
C ASP A 78 -10.70 1.77 -17.29
N TRP A 79 -10.99 1.78 -15.99
CA TRP A 79 -9.98 2.10 -14.98
C TRP A 79 -9.37 0.84 -14.38
N ILE A 80 -8.08 0.93 -14.08
CA ILE A 80 -7.32 -0.06 -13.34
C ILE A 80 -7.02 0.46 -11.95
N VAL A 81 -7.20 -0.41 -10.96
CA VAL A 81 -6.72 -0.26 -9.58
C VAL A 81 -5.55 -1.19 -9.39
N LEU A 82 -4.40 -0.65 -8.99
CA LEU A 82 -3.20 -1.41 -8.64
C LEU A 82 -2.84 -1.08 -7.18
N PRO A 83 -3.26 -1.90 -6.19
CA PRO A 83 -2.84 -1.74 -4.82
C PRO A 83 -1.35 -2.06 -4.68
N SER A 84 -0.60 -1.19 -4.02
CA SER A 84 0.83 -1.41 -3.81
C SER A 84 1.06 -2.46 -2.73
N LYS A 85 2.01 -3.38 -2.96
CA LYS A 85 2.55 -4.25 -1.89
C LYS A 85 3.77 -3.61 -1.23
N MET A 86 4.40 -2.65 -1.90
CA MET A 86 5.55 -1.91 -1.39
C MET A 86 5.13 -0.88 -0.35
N LYS A 87 4.13 -0.05 -0.68
CA LYS A 87 3.66 1.07 0.13
C LYS A 87 2.20 0.88 0.57
N ALA A 88 1.77 1.58 1.62
CA ALA A 88 0.37 1.64 2.03
C ALA A 88 -0.47 2.55 1.10
N SER A 89 -0.41 2.29 -0.20
CA SER A 89 -1.03 3.13 -1.23
C SER A 89 -1.70 2.34 -2.35
N VAL A 90 -2.49 3.04 -3.16
CA VAL A 90 -3.18 2.52 -4.33
C VAL A 90 -2.88 3.40 -5.54
N HIS A 91 -2.63 2.78 -6.69
CA HIS A 91 -2.46 3.45 -7.98
C HIS A 91 -3.69 3.27 -8.84
N ILE A 92 -4.07 4.31 -9.59
CA ILE A 92 -5.22 4.33 -10.48
C ILE A 92 -4.77 4.78 -11.87
N GLY A 93 -5.13 3.96 -12.86
CA GLY A 93 -4.82 4.20 -14.27
C GLY A 93 -6.04 4.02 -15.16
N GLU A 94 -5.94 4.54 -16.38
CA GLU A 94 -6.95 4.36 -17.44
C GLU A 94 -6.36 3.53 -18.57
N ILE A 95 -7.08 2.50 -19.04
CA ILE A 95 -6.68 1.72 -20.21
C ILE A 95 -6.73 2.62 -21.45
N THR A 96 -5.62 2.72 -22.15
CA THR A 96 -5.47 3.55 -23.36
C THR A 96 -5.22 2.73 -24.62
N GLY A 97 -4.92 1.44 -24.49
CA GLY A 97 -4.60 0.57 -25.61
C GLY A 97 -5.40 -0.73 -25.63
N GLU A 98 -5.47 -1.32 -26.82
CA GLU A 98 -5.97 -2.66 -27.01
C GLU A 98 -5.05 -3.72 -26.37
N TYR A 99 -5.57 -4.94 -26.24
CA TYR A 99 -4.78 -6.08 -25.80
C TYR A 99 -3.65 -6.36 -26.80
N VAL A 100 -2.44 -6.59 -26.28
CA VAL A 100 -1.28 -6.97 -27.06
C VAL A 100 -0.71 -8.28 -26.53
N PHE A 101 -0.43 -9.20 -27.47
CA PHE A 101 0.41 -10.36 -27.24
C PHE A 101 1.75 -10.17 -27.97
N ASP A 102 2.85 -10.15 -27.23
CA ASP A 102 4.19 -10.04 -27.76
C ASP A 102 5.07 -11.19 -27.23
N LYS A 103 5.23 -12.22 -28.06
CA LYS A 103 6.04 -13.40 -27.74
C LYS A 103 7.55 -13.09 -27.61
N LYS A 104 8.01 -11.89 -28.01
CA LYS A 104 9.42 -11.50 -27.88
C LYS A 104 9.75 -10.90 -26.52
N GLN A 105 8.75 -10.56 -25.70
CA GLN A 105 8.97 -10.09 -24.34
C GLN A 105 9.54 -11.22 -23.47
N GLU A 106 10.18 -10.84 -22.37
CA GLU A 106 10.63 -11.77 -21.34
C GLU A 106 9.42 -12.36 -20.59
N ASP A 107 9.58 -13.56 -20.04
CA ASP A 107 8.59 -14.16 -19.14
C ASP A 107 8.50 -13.34 -17.84
N PRO A 108 7.31 -12.99 -17.30
CA PRO A 108 5.95 -13.29 -17.76
C PRO A 108 5.22 -12.11 -18.43
N TYR A 109 5.91 -11.32 -19.26
CA TYR A 109 5.39 -10.07 -19.83
C TYR A 109 4.81 -10.19 -21.25
N PHE A 110 4.41 -11.39 -21.67
CA PHE A 110 3.89 -11.63 -23.03
C PHE A 110 2.60 -10.89 -23.34
N HIS A 111 1.83 -10.55 -22.31
CA HIS A 111 0.46 -10.06 -22.42
C HIS A 111 0.31 -8.73 -21.72
N TYR A 112 -0.15 -7.70 -22.42
CA TYR A 112 -0.33 -6.39 -21.78
C TYR A 112 -1.40 -5.53 -22.41
N ARG A 113 -1.76 -4.47 -21.67
CA ARG A 113 -2.48 -3.29 -22.18
C ARG A 113 -1.76 -2.02 -21.77
N ALA A 114 -1.79 -1.01 -22.63
CA ALA A 114 -1.27 0.32 -22.30
C ALA A 114 -2.20 1.03 -21.32
N VAL A 115 -1.61 1.70 -20.32
CA VAL A 115 -2.31 2.35 -19.22
C VAL A 115 -1.72 3.74 -19.01
N ARG A 116 -2.59 4.74 -18.91
CA ARG A 116 -2.20 6.06 -18.43
C ARG A 116 -2.47 6.14 -16.93
N TRP A 117 -1.41 6.05 -16.12
CA TRP A 117 -1.49 6.28 -14.69
C TRP A 117 -1.75 7.76 -14.43
N PHE A 118 -2.93 8.09 -13.90
CA PHE A 118 -3.32 9.49 -13.65
C PHE A 118 -3.38 9.82 -12.15
N ALA A 119 -3.25 8.81 -11.29
CA ALA A 119 -3.08 8.99 -9.86
C ALA A 119 -2.27 7.83 -9.27
N THR A 120 -1.14 8.14 -8.66
CA THR A 120 -0.24 7.15 -8.05
C THR A 120 -0.04 7.49 -6.58
N ASP A 121 0.35 6.47 -5.80
CA ASP A 121 0.66 6.59 -4.39
C ASP A 121 -0.48 7.21 -3.54
N ILE A 122 -1.75 6.95 -3.89
CA ILE A 122 -2.90 7.43 -3.10
C ILE A 122 -2.93 6.68 -1.76
N PRO A 123 -2.89 7.36 -0.61
CA PRO A 123 -2.91 6.69 0.70
C PRO A 123 -4.16 5.81 0.87
N ARG A 124 -3.97 4.57 1.35
CA ARG A 124 -5.10 3.63 1.59
C ARG A 124 -6.14 4.18 2.55
N VAL A 125 -5.70 4.96 3.54
CA VAL A 125 -6.58 5.64 4.51
C VAL A 125 -7.57 6.61 3.87
N ASN A 126 -7.36 7.02 2.62
CA ASN A 126 -8.28 7.89 1.91
C ASN A 126 -9.51 7.15 1.37
N PHE A 127 -9.46 5.81 1.32
CA PHE A 127 -10.55 4.97 0.84
C PHE A 127 -11.41 4.46 2.00
N ASP A 128 -12.72 4.38 1.73
CA ASP A 128 -13.66 3.73 2.63
C ASP A 128 -13.33 2.24 2.79
N GLN A 129 -13.72 1.67 3.94
CA GLN A 129 -13.23 0.35 4.34
C GLN A 129 -13.72 -0.77 3.43
N ASP A 130 -14.97 -0.69 2.99
CA ASP A 130 -15.63 -1.63 2.08
C ASP A 130 -15.05 -1.57 0.64
N ILE A 131 -14.53 -0.42 0.23
CA ILE A 131 -13.74 -0.29 -1.01
C ILE A 131 -12.37 -0.97 -0.85
N LEU A 132 -11.70 -0.78 0.30
CA LEU A 132 -10.43 -1.45 0.58
C LEU A 132 -10.58 -2.98 0.64
N TYR A 133 -11.72 -3.50 1.10
CA TYR A 133 -12.01 -4.93 1.03
C TYR A 133 -12.03 -5.44 -0.41
N SER A 134 -12.68 -4.70 -1.31
CA SER A 134 -12.65 -5.02 -2.74
C SER A 134 -11.23 -4.98 -3.33
N PHE A 135 -10.34 -4.12 -2.82
CA PHE A 135 -8.93 -4.07 -3.21
C PHE A 135 -8.08 -5.18 -2.55
N GLY A 136 -8.62 -5.83 -1.51
CA GLY A 136 -8.01 -6.92 -0.76
C GLY A 136 -8.23 -8.31 -1.37
N ALA A 137 -9.04 -8.43 -2.44
CA ALA A 137 -9.31 -9.70 -3.11
C ALA A 137 -8.00 -10.38 -3.58
N PHE A 138 -7.84 -11.69 -3.36
CA PHE A 138 -6.61 -12.41 -3.71
C PHE A 138 -6.37 -12.58 -5.21
N MET A 139 -7.39 -12.36 -6.04
CA MET A 139 -7.26 -12.47 -7.50
C MET A 139 -6.35 -11.38 -8.08
N THR A 140 -5.52 -11.76 -9.04
CA THR A 140 -4.64 -10.87 -9.81
C THR A 140 -5.42 -9.98 -10.76
N VAL A 141 -6.47 -10.49 -11.41
CA VAL A 141 -7.36 -9.68 -12.25
C VAL A 141 -8.81 -9.98 -11.91
N CYS A 142 -9.56 -8.97 -11.46
CA CYS A 142 -11.00 -9.10 -11.24
C CYS A 142 -11.71 -7.76 -11.43
N ARG A 143 -13.02 -7.81 -11.73
CA ARG A 143 -13.84 -6.60 -11.82
C ARG A 143 -14.31 -6.19 -10.43
N ILE A 144 -14.15 -4.92 -10.12
CA ILE A 144 -14.65 -4.33 -8.88
C ILE A 144 -16.03 -3.72 -9.15
N SER A 145 -17.09 -4.36 -8.66
CA SER A 145 -18.47 -3.89 -8.86
C SER A 145 -19.33 -3.84 -7.60
N ARG A 146 -18.85 -4.37 -6.46
CA ARG A 146 -19.60 -4.35 -5.18
C ARG A 146 -19.57 -2.95 -4.55
N ASN A 147 -20.47 -2.70 -3.61
CA ASN A 147 -20.49 -1.51 -2.75
C ASN A 147 -20.46 -0.16 -3.50
N ASP A 148 -21.07 -0.13 -4.71
CA ASP A 148 -21.07 1.02 -5.61
C ASP A 148 -19.65 1.58 -5.92
N ALA A 149 -18.66 0.69 -5.91
CA ALA A 149 -17.25 1.05 -6.05
C ALA A 149 -16.94 1.83 -7.33
N GLU A 150 -17.61 1.50 -8.46
CA GLU A 150 -17.41 2.21 -9.73
C GLU A 150 -17.73 3.71 -9.61
N ASN A 151 -18.81 4.09 -8.92
CA ASN A 151 -19.19 5.49 -8.75
C ASN A 151 -18.35 6.18 -7.67
N ARG A 152 -18.11 5.51 -6.54
CA ARG A 152 -17.37 6.08 -5.40
C ARG A 152 -15.91 6.38 -5.74
N ILE A 153 -15.24 5.48 -6.46
CA ILE A 153 -13.85 5.72 -6.91
C ILE A 153 -13.79 6.90 -7.89
N ARG A 154 -14.81 7.10 -8.73
CA ARG A 154 -14.89 8.28 -9.61
C ARG A 154 -15.11 9.57 -8.83
N GLU A 155 -15.97 9.55 -7.82
CA GLU A 155 -16.17 10.70 -6.94
C GLU A 155 -14.87 11.07 -6.23
N MET A 156 -14.11 10.08 -5.75
CA MET A 156 -12.78 10.31 -5.19
C MET A 156 -11.84 10.94 -6.21
N GLY A 157 -11.84 10.46 -7.46
CA GLY A 157 -11.06 11.07 -8.54
C GLY A 157 -11.41 12.55 -8.77
N LYS A 158 -12.70 12.91 -8.71
CA LYS A 158 -13.16 14.31 -8.79
C LYS A 158 -12.71 15.14 -7.59
N ASN A 159 -12.67 14.54 -6.40
CA ASN A 159 -12.17 15.17 -5.17
C ASN A 159 -10.65 15.05 -4.98
N LYS A 160 -9.89 14.83 -6.06
CA LYS A 160 -8.42 14.72 -6.05
C LYS A 160 -7.89 13.70 -5.02
N TRP A 161 -8.63 12.62 -4.82
CA TRP A 161 -8.27 11.50 -3.94
C TRP A 161 -8.14 11.87 -2.46
N MET A 162 -8.80 12.94 -2.03
CA MET A 162 -8.87 13.32 -0.63
C MET A 162 -9.97 12.52 0.11
N PRO A 163 -9.76 12.19 1.39
CA PRO A 163 -10.76 11.50 2.20
C PRO A 163 -12.04 12.34 2.30
N LYS A 164 -13.20 11.69 2.33
CA LYS A 164 -14.48 12.36 2.65
C LYS A 164 -14.47 12.74 4.14
N GLU A 165 -14.98 13.92 4.47
CA GLU A 165 -15.17 14.32 5.88
C GLU A 165 -16.19 13.38 6.54
N GLY A 166 -15.82 12.76 7.66
CA GLY A 166 -16.70 11.88 8.44
C GLY A 166 -16.74 10.41 8.02
N MET A 167 -15.60 9.79 7.64
CA MET A 167 -15.52 8.34 7.44
C MET A 167 -16.07 7.57 8.66
N GLU A 168 -17.27 7.02 8.53
CA GLU A 168 -17.81 6.05 9.46
C GLU A 168 -17.23 4.66 9.15
N ILE A 169 -16.83 3.95 10.21
CA ILE A 169 -16.45 2.55 10.11
C ILE A 169 -17.77 1.77 10.06
N ASN A 170 -18.18 1.30 8.87
CA ASN A 170 -19.29 0.36 8.77
C ASN A 170 -18.95 -0.91 9.58
N ARG A 171 -19.91 -1.33 10.41
CA ARG A 171 -19.77 -2.45 11.34
C ARG A 171 -19.63 -3.79 10.61
N ILE A 172 -19.09 -4.75 11.35
CA ILE A 172 -18.76 -6.17 11.07
C ILE A 172 -19.78 -6.98 10.22
N GLN A 173 -20.98 -6.46 9.95
CA GLN A 173 -22.03 -7.15 9.19
C GLN A 173 -21.64 -7.42 7.73
N ASP A 174 -20.78 -6.59 7.12
CA ASP A 174 -20.36 -6.75 5.71
C ASP A 174 -19.33 -7.87 5.48
N VAL A 175 -18.74 -8.42 6.55
CA VAL A 175 -17.67 -9.44 6.45
C VAL A 175 -18.23 -10.81 6.05
N GLU A 176 -19.47 -11.15 6.43
CA GLU A 176 -20.07 -12.47 6.16
C GLU A 176 -20.41 -12.69 4.67
N ASP A 177 -20.89 -11.67 3.96
CA ASP A 177 -21.23 -11.78 2.53
C ASP A 177 -19.97 -11.79 1.62
N GLU A 178 -18.84 -11.26 2.11
CA GLU A 178 -17.57 -11.16 1.38
C GLU A 178 -16.67 -12.39 1.54
N LEU A 179 -16.79 -13.15 2.64
CA LEU A 179 -16.09 -14.41 2.89
C LEU A 179 -16.41 -15.53 1.88
N SER A 180 -17.43 -15.35 1.03
CA SER A 180 -18.05 -16.43 0.27
C SER A 180 -17.35 -16.78 -1.05
N GLN A 181 -16.45 -15.95 -1.62
CA GLN A 181 -15.77 -16.30 -2.89
C GLN A 181 -14.30 -15.86 -3.04
N ASP A 182 -13.88 -14.75 -2.42
CA ASP A 182 -12.51 -14.23 -2.52
C ASP A 182 -11.96 -14.05 -1.11
N GLY A 183 -10.95 -14.85 -0.73
CA GLY A 183 -10.40 -14.77 0.63
C GLY A 183 -9.98 -13.33 1.00
N ILE A 184 -10.10 -13.02 2.29
CA ILE A 184 -9.71 -11.72 2.85
C ILE A 184 -8.23 -11.79 3.25
N ASP A 185 -7.43 -10.81 2.82
CA ASP A 185 -6.09 -10.57 3.35
C ASP A 185 -6.21 -9.98 4.78
N PHE A 186 -6.26 -10.87 5.79
CA PHE A 186 -6.44 -10.50 7.19
C PHE A 186 -5.35 -9.56 7.71
N GLU A 187 -4.12 -9.70 7.21
CA GLU A 187 -3.02 -8.84 7.59
C GLU A 187 -3.27 -7.42 7.07
N GLN A 188 -3.56 -7.29 5.77
CA GLN A 188 -3.88 -5.99 5.18
C GLN A 188 -5.12 -5.35 5.83
N TYR A 189 -6.14 -6.16 6.14
CA TYR A 189 -7.33 -5.71 6.87
C TYR A 189 -6.96 -5.10 8.22
N ALA A 190 -6.16 -5.82 9.02
CA ALA A 190 -5.76 -5.37 10.34
C ALA A 190 -4.92 -4.09 10.26
N MET A 191 -4.00 -4.03 9.30
CA MET A 191 -3.17 -2.85 9.04
C MET A 191 -4.01 -1.63 8.69
N ASP A 192 -5.00 -1.77 7.79
CA ASP A 192 -5.90 -0.68 7.40
C ASP A 192 -6.75 -0.19 8.59
N HIS A 193 -7.22 -1.12 9.43
CA HIS A 193 -7.98 -0.80 10.64
C HIS A 193 -7.14 -0.03 11.67
N ILE A 194 -5.90 -0.47 11.90
CA ILE A 194 -4.95 0.22 12.78
C ILE A 194 -4.65 1.62 12.23
N ALA A 195 -4.37 1.73 10.93
CA ALA A 195 -4.11 3.00 10.27
C ALA A 195 -5.25 4.00 10.47
N LYS A 196 -6.51 3.58 10.24
CA LYS A 196 -7.69 4.44 10.44
C LYS A 196 -7.86 4.86 11.90
N HIS A 197 -7.66 3.94 12.85
CA HIS A 197 -7.73 4.27 14.27
C HIS A 197 -6.67 5.30 14.67
N LEU A 198 -5.43 5.11 14.21
CA LEU A 198 -4.32 6.02 14.46
C LEU A 198 -4.57 7.41 13.86
N MET A 199 -5.01 7.47 12.61
CA MET A 199 -5.30 8.73 11.93
C MET A 199 -6.43 9.51 12.62
N ARG A 200 -7.49 8.82 13.08
CA ARG A 200 -8.60 9.46 13.79
C ARG A 200 -8.20 10.03 15.14
N LYS A 201 -7.35 9.32 15.89
CA LYS A 201 -7.05 9.64 17.29
C LYS A 201 -5.77 10.44 17.48
N PHE A 202 -4.82 10.35 16.55
CA PHE A 202 -3.47 10.89 16.70
C PHE A 202 -3.05 11.81 15.54
N LYS A 203 -3.98 12.39 14.77
CA LYS A 203 -3.64 13.40 13.74
C LYS A 203 -2.96 14.62 14.38
N GLY A 204 -2.00 15.23 13.69
CA GLY A 204 -1.22 16.37 14.19
C GLY A 204 -0.17 15.94 15.22
N HIS A 205 -0.07 16.70 16.33
CA HIS A 205 0.90 16.46 17.39
C HIS A 205 0.76 15.08 18.06
N GLY A 206 -0.43 14.45 17.97
CA GLY A 206 -0.64 13.09 18.47
C GLY A 206 0.29 12.06 17.84
N MET A 207 0.69 12.22 16.57
CA MET A 207 1.56 11.27 15.89
C MET A 207 3.00 11.36 16.41
N ALA A 208 3.47 12.56 16.74
CA ALA A 208 4.77 12.73 17.38
C ALA A 208 4.82 11.99 18.72
N ARG A 209 3.71 11.96 19.48
CA ARG A 209 3.59 11.15 20.70
C ARG A 209 3.73 9.65 20.42
N ILE A 210 3.14 9.13 19.34
CA ILE A 210 3.27 7.72 18.96
C ILE A 210 4.71 7.38 18.58
N VAL A 211 5.32 8.18 17.71
CA VAL A 211 6.73 7.99 17.31
C VAL A 211 7.65 8.04 18.53
N GLU A 212 7.42 8.98 19.45
CA GLU A 212 8.17 9.08 20.70
C GLU A 212 8.01 7.82 21.56
N ALA A 213 6.79 7.31 21.73
CA ALA A 213 6.52 6.10 22.51
C ALA A 213 7.24 4.87 21.92
N ILE A 214 7.25 4.73 20.60
CA ILE A 214 8.01 3.68 19.89
C ILE A 214 9.51 3.82 20.17
N LEU A 215 10.07 5.03 20.09
CA LEU A 215 11.48 5.28 20.38
C LEU A 215 11.84 4.96 21.83
N LYS A 216 10.99 5.34 22.79
CA LYS A 216 11.17 4.96 24.21
C LYS A 216 11.13 3.45 24.40
N ALA A 217 10.21 2.75 23.76
CA ALA A 217 10.11 1.29 23.80
C ALA A 217 11.34 0.59 23.17
N LYS A 218 12.00 1.24 22.21
CA LYS A 218 13.30 0.84 21.66
C LYS A 218 14.50 1.17 22.56
N GLY A 219 14.28 1.80 23.72
CA GLY A 219 15.32 2.13 24.70
C GLY A 219 15.97 3.50 24.52
N TYR A 220 15.39 4.39 23.73
CA TYR A 220 15.86 5.76 23.62
C TYR A 220 15.32 6.65 24.75
N VAL A 221 16.15 7.56 25.22
CA VAL A 221 15.73 8.74 25.98
C VAL A 221 15.35 9.81 24.97
N THR A 222 14.15 10.35 25.09
CA THR A 222 13.60 11.31 24.12
C THR A 222 13.29 12.67 24.75
N TYR A 223 13.31 13.70 23.91
CA TYR A 223 12.79 15.02 24.20
C TYR A 223 11.87 15.45 23.05
N ARG A 224 10.59 15.69 23.35
CA ARG A 224 9.61 16.18 22.37
C ARG A 224 9.51 17.69 22.48
N SER A 225 9.62 18.38 21.35
CA SER A 225 9.49 19.84 21.28
C SER A 225 8.08 20.29 21.76
N PRO A 226 7.97 21.40 22.49
CA PRO A 226 6.68 21.99 22.84
C PRO A 226 6.00 22.57 21.59
N GLU A 227 4.67 22.69 21.61
CA GLU A 227 3.90 23.25 20.50
C GLU A 227 4.31 24.70 20.19
N GLY A 228 4.68 25.00 18.94
CA GLY A 228 5.13 26.33 18.52
C GLY A 228 5.71 26.35 17.11
N PRO A 229 6.28 27.49 16.65
CA PRO A 229 7.00 27.56 15.38
C PRO A 229 8.24 26.67 15.42
N ASP A 230 8.05 25.41 15.05
CA ASP A 230 9.07 24.38 15.13
C ASP A 230 10.23 24.68 14.18
N LYS A 231 11.45 24.60 14.71
CA LYS A 231 12.71 24.73 13.96
C LYS A 231 13.00 23.49 13.10
N GLY A 232 11.97 22.76 12.67
CA GLY A 232 12.10 21.57 11.84
C GLY A 232 12.41 20.27 12.58
N VAL A 233 12.31 20.23 13.93
CA VAL A 233 12.48 19.00 14.73
C VAL A 233 11.38 18.90 15.78
N ASP A 234 10.68 17.77 15.75
CA ASP A 234 9.59 17.44 16.67
C ASP A 234 10.10 16.62 17.86
N ILE A 235 11.07 15.74 17.64
CA ILE A 235 11.63 14.85 18.68
C ILE A 235 13.14 14.76 18.53
N LEU A 236 13.84 14.82 19.66
CA LEU A 236 15.24 14.42 19.79
C LEU A 236 15.30 13.10 20.54
N ALA A 237 16.17 12.20 20.13
CA ALA A 237 16.34 10.91 20.80
C ALA A 237 17.81 10.51 20.89
N SER A 238 18.20 9.85 21.96
CA SER A 238 19.53 9.27 22.12
C SER A 238 19.52 8.08 23.07
N GLN A 239 20.55 7.25 23.03
CA GLN A 239 20.68 6.11 23.93
C GLN A 239 21.50 6.43 25.18
N GLY A 240 21.55 5.47 26.11
CA GLY A 240 22.39 5.53 27.30
C GLY A 240 21.74 6.27 28.49
N PRO A 241 22.36 6.19 29.67
CA PRO A 241 21.85 6.84 30.88
C PRO A 241 21.66 8.34 30.66
N LEU A 242 20.49 8.86 31.02
CA LEU A 242 20.12 10.28 30.89
C LEU A 242 20.09 10.83 29.45
N GLY A 243 20.30 10.02 28.40
CA GLY A 243 20.27 10.49 27.01
C GLY A 243 21.50 11.26 26.57
N PHE A 244 22.69 10.91 27.09
CA PHE A 244 23.97 11.48 26.64
C PHE A 244 24.76 10.56 25.71
N GLY A 245 24.27 9.36 25.43
CA GLY A 245 24.92 8.41 24.55
C GLY A 245 24.66 8.71 23.07
N SER A 246 25.05 7.73 22.26
CA SER A 246 24.93 7.75 20.80
C SER A 246 24.22 6.48 20.32
N PRO A 247 23.55 6.51 19.16
CA PRO A 247 23.42 7.65 18.26
C PRO A 247 22.44 8.70 18.76
N LYS A 248 22.68 9.97 18.40
CA LYS A 248 21.76 11.10 18.56
C LYS A 248 20.92 11.25 17.30
N LEU A 249 19.62 11.35 17.48
CA LEU A 249 18.64 11.40 16.41
C LEU A 249 17.89 12.74 16.42
N CYS A 250 17.75 13.34 15.24
CA CYS A 250 16.75 14.38 14.98
C CYS A 250 15.56 13.76 14.26
N ILE A 251 14.36 13.94 14.77
CA ILE A 251 13.15 13.37 14.18
C ILE A 251 12.18 14.49 13.82
N GLN A 252 11.68 14.45 12.60
CA GLN A 252 10.64 15.34 12.11
C GLN A 252 9.43 14.54 11.67
N VAL A 253 8.24 14.91 12.15
CA VAL A 253 6.98 14.19 11.96
C VAL A 253 6.01 15.06 11.17
N LYS A 254 5.50 14.52 10.06
CA LYS A 254 4.50 15.16 9.20
C LYS A 254 3.25 14.29 9.11
N THR A 255 2.11 14.87 9.46
CA THR A 255 0.78 14.21 9.40
C THR A 255 -0.17 14.93 8.45
N THR A 256 0.37 15.70 7.51
CA THR A 256 -0.43 16.38 6.49
C THR A 256 -1.08 15.36 5.57
N ASP A 257 -2.18 15.73 4.92
CA ASP A 257 -2.84 14.85 3.94
C ASP A 257 -2.04 14.74 2.62
N ALA A 258 -1.09 15.67 2.40
CA ALA A 258 -0.19 15.68 1.24
C ALA A 258 1.15 15.02 1.55
N GLN A 259 1.65 14.24 0.58
CA GLN A 259 2.96 13.61 0.60
C GLN A 259 4.11 14.61 0.79
N VAL A 260 5.10 14.19 1.56
CA VAL A 260 6.31 14.95 1.83
C VAL A 260 7.22 14.99 0.60
N ASP A 261 7.76 16.16 0.30
CA ASP A 261 8.64 16.43 -0.84
C ASP A 261 10.08 16.72 -0.39
N ARG A 262 11.01 16.77 -1.34
CA ARG A 262 12.46 16.91 -1.12
C ARG A 262 12.87 18.08 -0.21
N PRO A 263 12.27 19.28 -0.27
CA PRO A 263 12.66 20.40 0.60
C PRO A 263 12.56 20.12 2.10
N ILE A 264 11.63 19.26 2.52
CA ILE A 264 11.48 18.88 3.93
C ILE A 264 12.63 17.95 4.35
N LEU A 265 13.06 17.03 3.49
CA LEU A 265 14.24 16.21 3.73
C LEU A 265 15.50 17.09 3.87
N ASP A 266 15.70 18.03 2.94
CA ASP A 266 16.84 18.95 2.99
C ASP A 266 16.83 19.80 4.26
N GLN A 267 15.65 20.24 4.71
CA GLN A 267 15.47 20.96 5.98
C GLN A 267 15.87 20.10 7.18
N LEU A 268 15.45 18.83 7.23
CA LEU A 268 15.84 17.92 8.31
C LEU A 268 17.36 17.72 8.36
N VAL A 269 17.99 17.49 7.20
CA VAL A 269 19.45 17.33 7.09
C VAL A 269 20.18 18.58 7.61
N GLY A 270 19.73 19.78 7.24
CA GLY A 270 20.28 21.03 7.77
C GLY A 270 20.08 21.15 9.29
N THR A 271 18.96 20.67 9.80
CA THR A 271 18.64 20.71 11.23
C THR A 271 19.52 19.74 12.03
N MET A 272 19.80 18.55 11.51
CA MET A 272 20.74 17.60 12.14
C MET A 272 22.10 18.23 12.44
N HIS A 273 22.62 19.05 11.52
CA HIS A 273 23.88 19.77 11.73
C HIS A 273 23.78 20.77 12.90
N ASN A 274 22.67 21.52 12.99
CA ASN A 274 22.46 22.50 14.06
C ASN A 274 22.37 21.85 15.44
N TYR A 275 21.72 20.68 15.53
CA TYR A 275 21.56 19.93 16.77
C TYR A 275 22.72 18.96 17.05
N LYS A 276 23.71 18.87 16.16
CA LYS A 276 24.84 17.92 16.22
C LYS A 276 24.34 16.48 16.41
N ALA A 277 23.29 16.12 15.69
CA ALA A 277 22.75 14.77 15.65
C ALA A 277 23.53 13.92 14.64
N ASP A 278 23.68 12.64 14.96
CA ASP A 278 24.37 11.67 14.11
C ASP A 278 23.48 11.26 12.93
N HIS A 279 22.18 11.09 13.18
CA HIS A 279 21.21 10.65 12.18
C HIS A 279 19.87 11.39 12.26
N GLY A 280 19.10 11.30 11.18
CA GLY A 280 17.76 11.85 11.03
C GLY A 280 16.72 10.74 10.86
N LEU A 281 15.51 10.99 11.35
CA LEU A 281 14.33 10.20 11.03
C LEU A 281 13.24 11.13 10.51
N LEU A 282 12.88 10.98 9.25
CA LEU A 282 11.77 11.73 8.66
C LEU A 282 10.54 10.82 8.64
N VAL A 283 9.49 11.26 9.32
CA VAL A 283 8.24 10.50 9.46
C VAL A 283 7.13 11.20 8.67
N SER A 284 6.41 10.46 7.83
CA SER A 284 5.29 10.97 7.06
C SER A 284 4.13 10.00 7.02
N TRP A 285 2.99 10.37 7.61
CA TRP A 285 1.79 9.51 7.60
C TRP A 285 1.20 9.34 6.19
N SER A 286 1.25 10.38 5.37
CA SER A 286 0.80 10.34 3.96
C SER A 286 1.83 9.72 3.02
N GLY A 287 3.02 9.35 3.51
CA GLY A 287 4.15 8.88 2.71
C GLY A 287 4.93 10.00 2.02
N PHE A 288 5.78 9.61 1.08
CA PHE A 288 6.77 10.48 0.42
C PHE A 288 6.59 10.49 -1.09
N LYS A 289 6.92 11.61 -1.73
CA LYS A 289 6.99 11.67 -3.19
C LYS A 289 8.19 10.89 -3.72
N SER A 290 8.14 10.48 -5.00
CA SER A 290 9.25 9.82 -5.68
C SER A 290 10.56 10.63 -5.67
N SER A 291 10.46 11.96 -5.62
CA SER A 291 11.61 12.88 -5.44
C SER A 291 12.40 12.61 -4.16
N VAL A 292 11.74 12.19 -3.08
CA VAL A 292 12.37 11.87 -1.80
C VAL A 292 12.98 10.47 -1.83
N TYR A 293 12.25 9.48 -2.35
CA TYR A 293 12.75 8.10 -2.45
C TYR A 293 14.03 8.01 -3.29
N LYS A 294 14.16 8.81 -4.35
CA LYS A 294 15.39 8.89 -5.17
C LYS A 294 16.63 9.35 -4.40
N GLU A 295 16.46 10.08 -3.29
CA GLU A 295 17.57 10.57 -2.47
C GLU A 295 18.03 9.54 -1.42
N ILE A 296 17.26 8.48 -1.16
CA ILE A 296 17.56 7.47 -0.13
C ILE A 296 18.98 6.89 -0.26
N PRO A 297 19.49 6.51 -1.46
CA PRO A 297 20.86 6.01 -1.57
C PRO A 297 21.90 7.01 -1.09
N SER A 298 21.72 8.30 -1.39
CA SER A 298 22.63 9.37 -0.95
C SER A 298 22.53 9.67 0.55
N GLN A 299 21.36 9.44 1.14
CA GLN A 299 21.10 9.67 2.57
C GLN A 299 21.16 8.40 3.41
N PHE A 300 21.61 7.27 2.85
CA PHE A 300 21.52 5.96 3.52
C PHE A 300 22.27 5.90 4.86
N PHE A 301 23.31 6.70 5.08
CA PHE A 301 24.01 6.76 6.37
C PHE A 301 23.54 7.91 7.28
N ASN A 302 22.68 8.79 6.76
CA ASN A 302 22.28 10.01 7.44
C ASN A 302 20.83 9.97 7.90
N VAL A 303 19.90 9.52 7.04
CA VAL A 303 18.46 9.63 7.28
C VAL A 303 17.74 8.30 7.03
N ARG A 304 16.78 7.99 7.89
CA ARG A 304 15.75 6.96 7.64
C ARG A 304 14.40 7.62 7.42
N LEU A 305 13.55 6.96 6.63
CA LEU A 305 12.19 7.38 6.38
C LEU A 305 11.25 6.38 7.05
N TRP A 306 10.23 6.88 7.75
CA TRP A 306 9.10 6.06 8.18
C TRP A 306 7.84 6.58 7.51
N ASP A 307 7.23 5.76 6.66
CA ASP A 307 5.88 6.01 6.19
C ASP A 307 4.85 5.30 7.08
N GLN A 308 3.57 5.38 6.72
CA GLN A 308 2.49 4.74 7.48
C GLN A 308 2.76 3.26 7.78
N LYS A 309 3.30 2.50 6.82
CA LYS A 309 3.58 1.08 6.97
C LYS A 309 4.69 0.87 7.99
N GLU A 310 5.80 1.59 7.91
CA GLU A 310 6.88 1.49 8.90
C GLU A 310 6.41 1.91 10.29
N ILE A 311 5.62 2.97 10.43
CA ILE A 311 5.11 3.41 11.75
C ILE A 311 4.28 2.29 12.40
N ILE A 312 3.38 1.65 11.65
CA ILE A 312 2.53 0.58 12.18
C ILE A 312 3.37 -0.66 12.50
N ASN A 313 4.31 -1.04 11.63
CA ASN A 313 5.20 -2.17 11.89
C ASN A 313 6.03 -1.93 13.16
N GLU A 314 6.63 -0.76 13.30
CA GLU A 314 7.43 -0.39 14.45
C GLU A 314 6.61 -0.31 15.75
N LEU A 315 5.36 0.13 15.65
CA LEU A 315 4.40 0.07 16.76
C LEU A 315 4.12 -1.38 17.17
N LEU A 316 3.84 -2.26 16.22
CA LEU A 316 3.49 -3.67 16.47
C LEU A 316 4.67 -4.46 17.04
N GLU A 317 5.88 -4.27 16.49
CA GLU A 317 7.10 -4.94 16.96
C GLU A 317 7.46 -4.56 18.41
N ASN A 318 7.14 -3.33 18.82
CA ASN A 318 7.47 -2.82 20.14
C ASN A 318 6.25 -2.74 21.08
N TYR A 319 5.09 -3.25 20.66
CA TYR A 319 3.81 -3.05 21.35
C TYR A 319 3.86 -3.46 22.82
N GLU A 320 4.47 -4.61 23.12
CA GLU A 320 4.59 -5.13 24.50
C GLU A 320 5.42 -4.22 25.41
N LYS A 321 6.32 -3.41 24.86
CA LYS A 321 7.21 -2.49 25.59
C LYS A 321 6.68 -1.06 25.65
N LEU A 322 5.58 -0.76 24.96
CA LEU A 322 4.93 0.55 25.07
C LEU A 322 4.39 0.75 26.49
N ASP A 323 4.27 2.02 26.88
CA ASP A 323 3.64 2.40 28.13
C ASP A 323 2.14 2.05 28.17
N ASP A 324 1.60 1.90 29.38
CA ASP A 324 0.23 1.44 29.59
C ASP A 324 -0.81 2.46 29.11
N GLU A 325 -0.49 3.76 29.09
CA GLU A 325 -1.38 4.80 28.58
C GLU A 325 -1.56 4.65 27.05
N ILE A 326 -0.47 4.49 26.31
CA ILE A 326 -0.50 4.26 24.86
C ILE A 326 -1.21 2.94 24.53
N LYS A 327 -0.97 1.87 25.29
CA LYS A 327 -1.69 0.59 25.11
C LYS A 327 -3.19 0.72 25.37
N ALA A 328 -3.59 1.48 26.39
CA ALA A 328 -5.01 1.75 26.64
C ALA A 328 -5.64 2.55 25.50
N GLU A 329 -4.87 3.44 24.87
CA GLU A 329 -5.35 4.24 23.74
C GLU A 329 -5.39 3.50 22.40
N ILE A 330 -4.55 2.46 22.23
CA ILE A 330 -4.45 1.60 21.05
C ILE A 330 -4.50 0.13 21.51
N PRO A 331 -5.67 -0.38 21.91
CA PRO A 331 -5.79 -1.73 22.47
C PRO A 331 -5.69 -2.79 21.36
N LEU A 332 -4.48 -3.31 21.13
CA LEU A 332 -4.21 -4.38 20.19
C LEU A 332 -4.13 -5.74 20.90
N LYS A 333 -4.55 -6.79 20.19
CA LYS A 333 -4.47 -8.17 20.65
C LYS A 333 -3.80 -9.02 19.58
N ARG A 334 -2.76 -9.76 19.97
CA ARG A 334 -2.13 -10.75 19.09
C ARG A 334 -3.01 -11.98 18.97
N ILE A 335 -3.30 -12.37 17.73
CA ILE A 335 -4.00 -13.61 17.39
C ILE A 335 -3.13 -14.43 16.44
N TRP A 336 -3.31 -15.75 16.45
CA TRP A 336 -2.68 -16.66 15.51
C TRP A 336 -3.77 -17.37 14.71
N THR A 337 -3.64 -17.38 13.40
CA THR A 337 -4.54 -18.08 12.49
C THR A 337 -3.72 -18.76 11.40
N LEU A 338 -4.30 -19.78 10.76
CA LEU A 338 -3.69 -20.38 9.57
C LEU A 338 -3.93 -19.45 8.39
N THR A 339 -2.85 -19.02 7.76
CA THR A 339 -2.90 -18.29 6.49
C THR A 339 -2.92 -19.28 5.35
N PHE A 340 -3.80 -19.09 4.37
CA PHE A 340 -3.68 -19.81 3.11
C PHE A 340 -2.54 -19.16 2.33
N PRO A 341 -1.45 -19.89 2.00
CA PRO A 341 -0.47 -19.35 1.07
C PRO A 341 -1.24 -19.07 -0.23
N GLY A 342 -1.21 -17.82 -0.68
CA GLY A 342 -1.62 -17.47 -2.04
C GLY A 342 -0.73 -18.26 -2.99
N ARG A 343 -1.19 -19.44 -3.40
CA ARG A 343 -0.58 -20.20 -4.48
C ARG A 343 -1.21 -19.65 -5.74
N GLU A 344 -0.42 -18.90 -6.50
CA GLU A 344 -0.79 -18.44 -7.84
C GLU A 344 -1.21 -19.61 -8.71
#